data_AF-A0A8M1G024-F1
#
_entry.id   AF-A0A8M1G024-F1
#
_cell.length_a   1.000
_cell.length_b   1.000
_cell.length_c   1.000
_cell.angle_alpha   90.00
_cell.angle_beta   90.00
_cell.angle_gamma   90.00
#
_symmetry.space_group_name_H-M   'P 1'
#
loop_
_entity.id
_entity.type
_entity.pdbx_description
1 polymer ?
#
loop_
_entity_poly.entity_id
_entity_poly.type
_entity_poly.pdbx_seq_one_letter_code
_entity_poly.pdbx_strand_id
1 'polypeptide(L)'
;MGLTGAAAVAVALWVLVTAGEAVDPGVATPRSCHLSHYRSLDPKALAAVKALRDRYEEETLSWRLRNCSLRPRKDPPRPWSCARLRFVVRSLADAQAVLSRLPSPERFPGTGPTLELLAAARRDVGACLELVRPGSWRKSLRPPRRRSQTRRADSPRCHEASVIFSLLRLLTWDLKLVASSGPCL
;
A
#
# COMPACT_ATOMS: atom_id res chain seq x y z
N MET A 1 -70.74 31.04 -12.28
CA MET A 1 -70.34 32.40 -12.71
C MET A 1 -68.92 32.58 -12.22
N GLY A 2 -67.85 32.74 -12.99
CA GLY A 2 -67.64 33.13 -14.38
C GLY A 2 -66.27 33.81 -14.38
N LEU A 3 -65.35 33.33 -15.23
CA LEU A 3 -64.05 33.90 -15.65
C LEU A 3 -64.16 35.45 -15.86
N THR A 4 -63.16 36.34 -15.81
CA THR A 4 -61.70 36.37 -16.05
C THR A 4 -61.27 37.86 -16.01
N GLY A 5 -59.96 38.15 -15.88
CA GLY A 5 -59.35 39.42 -16.35
C GLY A 5 -58.13 39.82 -15.52
N ALA A 6 -56.93 39.30 -15.80
CA ALA A 6 -55.92 39.85 -16.74
C ALA A 6 -55.29 41.18 -16.23
N ALA A 7 -54.06 41.12 -15.68
CA ALA A 7 -52.80 41.51 -16.36
C ALA A 7 -52.50 43.03 -16.17
N ALA A 8 -51.29 43.54 -15.95
CA ALA A 8 -49.94 43.02 -15.80
C ALA A 8 -49.01 44.20 -15.36
N VAL A 9 -47.74 43.86 -15.10
CA VAL A 9 -46.52 44.69 -15.23
C VAL A 9 -46.09 45.59 -14.05
N ALA A 10 -44.98 45.20 -13.40
CA ALA A 10 -43.74 45.97 -13.23
C ALA A 10 -42.74 45.10 -12.44
N VAL A 11 -41.91 44.27 -13.07
CA VAL A 11 -40.50 44.57 -13.42
C VAL A 11 -39.78 45.51 -12.46
N ALA A 12 -38.97 44.95 -11.55
CA ALA A 12 -37.76 45.55 -10.98
C ALA A 12 -36.89 44.39 -10.43
N LEU A 13 -36.09 43.75 -11.28
CA LEU A 13 -34.68 44.04 -11.57
C LEU A 13 -33.71 43.80 -10.38
N TRP A 14 -33.15 42.60 -10.38
CA TRP A 14 -31.75 42.23 -10.12
C TRP A 14 -30.97 42.89 -8.97
N VAL A 15 -30.59 42.09 -7.97
CA VAL A 15 -29.17 41.87 -7.62
C VAL A 15 -28.97 40.40 -7.24
N LEU A 16 -28.23 39.68 -8.08
CA LEU A 16 -27.55 38.43 -7.72
C LEU A 16 -26.52 38.74 -6.63
N VAL A 17 -26.73 38.23 -5.42
CA VAL A 17 -25.61 37.89 -4.55
C VAL A 17 -25.43 36.38 -4.65
N THR A 18 -24.93 35.94 -5.80
CA THR A 18 -24.13 34.73 -5.86
C THR A 18 -22.84 35.07 -5.14
N ALA A 19 -22.80 34.81 -3.83
CA ALA A 19 -21.54 34.62 -3.16
C ALA A 19 -20.86 33.47 -3.91
N GLY A 20 -19.91 33.83 -4.77
CA GLY A 20 -18.98 32.90 -5.34
C GLY A 20 -18.18 32.33 -4.17
N GLU A 21 -18.65 31.22 -3.61
CA GLU A 21 -17.74 30.27 -3.03
C GLU A 21 -16.89 29.77 -4.20
N ALA A 22 -15.75 30.42 -4.35
CA ALA A 22 -14.63 29.84 -5.05
C ALA A 22 -14.44 28.45 -4.44
N VAL A 23 -14.93 27.43 -5.14
CA VAL A 23 -14.47 26.06 -4.97
C VAL A 23 -12.98 26.13 -5.28
N ASP A 24 -12.19 26.34 -4.24
CA ASP A 24 -10.75 26.20 -4.27
C ASP A 24 -10.48 24.73 -4.63
N PRO A 25 -10.00 24.41 -5.84
CA PRO A 25 -9.67 23.05 -6.22
C PRO A 25 -8.28 22.76 -5.63
N GLY A 26 -8.16 22.85 -4.31
CA GLY A 26 -6.85 22.96 -3.66
C GLY A 26 -6.77 22.27 -2.30
N VAL A 27 -7.88 22.12 -1.57
CA VAL A 27 -7.87 21.37 -0.31
C VAL A 27 -8.20 19.92 -0.62
N ALA A 28 -7.18 19.17 -1.04
CA ALA A 28 -7.22 17.72 -0.90
C ALA A 28 -7.57 17.43 0.56
N THR A 29 -8.74 16.84 0.81
CA THR A 29 -9.15 16.36 2.12
C THR A 29 -7.95 15.70 2.79
N PRO A 30 -7.63 15.98 4.07
CA PRO A 30 -6.51 15.34 4.74
C PRO A 30 -6.65 13.83 4.53
N ARG A 31 -5.72 13.21 3.80
CA ARG A 31 -5.75 11.76 3.59
C ARG A 31 -5.58 11.14 4.96
N SER A 32 -6.68 10.68 5.55
CA SER A 32 -6.68 10.19 6.92
C SER A 32 -5.98 8.85 6.97
N CYS A 33 -4.99 8.73 7.85
CA CYS A 33 -4.24 7.49 8.04
C CYS A 33 -5.07 6.52 8.87
N HIS A 34 -5.63 5.49 8.22
CA HIS A 34 -6.38 4.43 8.88
C HIS A 34 -5.68 3.09 8.65
N LEU A 35 -5.00 2.58 9.68
CA LEU A 35 -4.35 1.26 9.67
C LEU A 35 -4.91 0.31 10.71
N SER A 36 -5.91 0.73 11.50
CA SER A 36 -6.41 -0.03 12.65
C SER A 36 -6.94 -1.42 12.27
N HIS A 37 -7.56 -1.56 11.10
CA HIS A 37 -8.06 -2.84 10.58
C HIS A 37 -6.95 -3.85 10.30
N TYR A 38 -5.71 -3.40 10.07
CA TYR A 38 -4.57 -4.29 9.87
C TYR A 38 -4.00 -4.89 11.16
N ARG A 39 -4.52 -4.51 12.34
CA ARG A 39 -4.15 -5.15 13.61
C ARG A 39 -4.60 -6.62 13.68
N SER A 40 -5.69 -6.93 12.98
CA SER A 40 -6.25 -8.28 12.82
C SER A 40 -6.80 -8.42 11.42
N LEU A 41 -6.05 -9.09 10.55
CA LEU A 41 -6.51 -9.42 9.21
C LEU A 41 -7.59 -10.51 9.25
N ASP A 42 -8.48 -10.49 8.27
CA ASP A 42 -9.46 -11.56 8.04
C ASP A 42 -8.76 -12.91 7.91
N PRO A 43 -9.11 -13.92 8.74
CA PRO A 43 -8.59 -15.28 8.62
C PRO A 43 -8.74 -15.88 7.21
N LYS A 44 -9.82 -15.56 6.47
CA LYS A 44 -10.03 -16.03 5.10
C LYS A 44 -9.00 -15.44 4.14
N ALA A 45 -8.67 -14.16 4.31
CA ALA A 45 -7.62 -13.52 3.52
C ALA A 45 -6.25 -14.14 3.81
N LEU A 46 -5.94 -14.41 5.08
CA LEU A 46 -4.71 -15.09 5.47
C LEU A 46 -4.63 -16.54 4.94
N ALA A 47 -5.76 -17.25 4.91
CA ALA A 47 -5.85 -18.58 4.33
C ALA A 47 -5.56 -18.57 2.82
N ALA A 48 -6.05 -17.57 2.08
CA ALA A 48 -5.76 -17.40 0.66
C ALA A 48 -4.26 -17.16 0.40
N VAL A 49 -3.62 -16.31 1.21
CA VAL A 49 -2.17 -16.06 1.13
C VAL A 49 -1.39 -17.33 1.45
N LYS A 50 -1.82 -18.09 2.46
CA LYS A 50 -1.20 -19.35 2.84
C LYS A 50 -1.34 -20.39 1.72
N ALA A 51 -2.52 -20.53 1.12
CA ALA A 51 -2.74 -21.46 0.01
C ALA A 51 -1.84 -21.13 -1.21
N LEU A 52 -1.68 -19.85 -1.52
CA LEU A 52 -0.75 -19.39 -2.56
C LEU A 52 0.69 -19.82 -2.24
N ARG A 53 1.15 -19.54 -1.02
CA ARG A 53 2.50 -19.89 -0.58
C ARG A 53 2.73 -21.40 -0.60
N ASP A 54 1.80 -22.18 -0.06
CA ASP A 54 1.92 -23.63 0.05
C ASP A 54 1.94 -24.26 -1.35
N ARG A 55 1.13 -23.74 -2.28
CA ARG A 55 1.18 -24.17 -3.69
C ARG A 55 2.50 -23.80 -4.36
N TYR A 56 3.03 -22.61 -4.11
CA TYR A 56 4.33 -22.20 -4.61
C TYR A 56 5.45 -23.06 -4.04
N GLU A 57 5.39 -23.40 -2.76
CA GLU A 57 6.34 -24.29 -2.11
C GLU A 57 6.39 -25.66 -2.82
N GLU A 58 5.24 -26.28 -3.08
CA GLU A 58 5.14 -27.54 -3.82
C GLU A 58 5.77 -27.44 -5.22
N GLU A 59 5.47 -26.38 -5.98
CA GLU A 59 6.09 -26.19 -7.31
C GLU A 59 7.60 -25.96 -7.20
N THR A 60 8.07 -25.27 -6.15
CA THR A 60 9.50 -25.06 -5.92
C THR A 60 10.23 -26.29 -5.44
N LEU A 61 9.60 -27.24 -4.74
CA LEU A 61 10.25 -28.51 -4.37
C LEU A 61 10.73 -29.28 -5.60
N SER A 62 10.03 -29.14 -6.74
CA SER A 62 10.42 -29.75 -8.01
C SER A 62 11.67 -29.12 -8.67
N TRP A 63 12.06 -27.90 -8.27
CA TRP A 63 13.24 -27.20 -8.79
C TRP A 63 14.22 -26.88 -7.64
N ARG A 64 15.44 -27.43 -7.68
CA ARG A 64 16.47 -27.20 -6.65
C ARG A 64 16.80 -25.70 -6.47
N LEU A 65 16.18 -25.04 -5.49
CA LEU A 65 16.56 -23.71 -4.93
C LEU A 65 17.98 -23.65 -4.35
N ARG A 66 18.82 -24.67 -4.56
CA ARG A 66 20.14 -24.87 -3.95
C ARG A 66 21.12 -23.70 -4.19
N ASN A 67 20.83 -22.83 -5.16
CA ASN A 67 21.65 -21.66 -5.48
C ASN A 67 21.10 -20.34 -4.91
N CYS A 68 19.89 -20.34 -4.34
CA CYS A 68 19.31 -19.15 -3.72
C CYS A 68 19.68 -19.13 -2.24
N SER A 69 20.47 -18.14 -1.82
CA SER A 69 20.52 -17.82 -0.40
C SER A 69 19.23 -17.10 -0.02
N LEU A 70 18.21 -17.85 0.42
CA LEU A 70 17.01 -17.29 1.05
C LEU A 70 17.42 -16.66 2.38
N ARG A 71 17.94 -15.43 2.31
CA ARG A 71 18.27 -14.68 3.50
C ARG A 71 16.96 -14.15 4.07
N PRO A 72 16.72 -14.29 5.38
CA PRO A 72 15.63 -13.58 6.04
C PRO A 72 15.71 -12.10 5.65
N ARG A 73 14.60 -11.56 5.13
CA ARG A 73 14.48 -10.13 4.79
C ARG A 73 15.02 -9.35 5.99
N LYS A 74 16.04 -8.52 5.71
CA LYS A 74 16.85 -7.77 6.68
C LYS A 74 15.96 -7.26 7.82
N ASP A 75 16.46 -7.37 9.06
CA ASP A 75 15.68 -6.97 10.23
C ASP A 75 15.02 -5.62 10.00
N PRO A 76 13.72 -5.55 10.28
CA PRO A 76 12.98 -4.34 10.03
C PRO A 76 13.62 -3.17 10.77
N PRO A 77 13.58 -1.95 10.20
CA PRO A 77 13.92 -0.76 10.97
C PRO A 77 13.05 -0.68 12.23
N ARG A 78 13.46 0.11 13.24
CA ARG A 78 12.73 0.25 14.51
C ARG A 78 11.22 0.50 14.27
N PRO A 79 10.33 -0.12 15.06
CA PRO A 79 8.89 -0.17 14.76
C PRO A 79 8.22 1.20 14.57
N TRP A 80 8.72 2.21 15.28
CA TRP A 80 8.08 3.51 15.49
C TRP A 80 8.60 4.57 14.50
N SER A 81 9.36 4.15 13.47
CA SER A 81 10.05 5.08 12.57
C SER A 81 9.36 5.16 11.21
N CYS A 82 9.39 6.32 10.55
CA CYS A 82 8.99 6.45 9.14
C CYS A 82 9.73 5.47 8.21
N ALA A 83 10.92 5.00 8.61
CA ALA A 83 11.65 3.98 7.87
C ALA A 83 10.90 2.64 7.83
N ARG A 84 10.13 2.30 8.87
CA ARG A 84 9.26 1.13 8.96
C ARG A 84 8.12 1.19 7.96
N LEU A 85 7.34 2.27 7.98
CA LEU A 85 6.26 2.51 7.02
C LEU A 85 6.79 2.48 5.58
N ARG A 86 7.91 3.15 5.30
CA ARG A 86 8.58 3.11 3.99
C ARG A 86 9.00 1.70 3.57
N PHE A 87 9.54 0.91 4.51
CA PHE A 87 9.90 -0.47 4.23
C PHE A 87 8.66 -1.32 3.91
N VAL A 88 7.58 -1.19 4.69
CA VAL A 88 6.35 -1.95 4.49
C VAL A 88 5.73 -1.62 3.14
N VAL A 89 5.53 -0.33 2.80
CA VAL A 89 5.00 0.10 1.50
C VAL A 89 5.82 -0.43 0.34
N ARG A 90 7.15 -0.37 0.43
CA ARG A 90 8.05 -0.92 -0.61
C ARG A 90 7.92 -2.43 -0.72
N SER A 91 7.79 -3.14 0.40
CA SER A 91 7.66 -4.58 0.43
C SER A 91 6.31 -5.05 -0.11
N LEU A 92 5.23 -4.30 0.15
CA LEU A 92 3.91 -4.52 -0.44
C LEU A 92 3.92 -4.29 -1.96
N ALA A 93 4.55 -3.20 -2.43
CA ALA A 93 4.69 -2.92 -3.85
C ALA A 93 5.53 -3.98 -4.59
N ASP A 94 6.62 -4.41 -3.97
CA ASP A 94 7.48 -5.48 -4.47
C ASP A 94 6.71 -6.81 -4.55
N ALA A 95 5.96 -7.16 -3.50
CA ALA A 95 5.07 -8.32 -3.49
C ALA A 95 4.02 -8.29 -4.60
N GLN A 96 3.33 -7.15 -4.79
CA GLN A 96 2.38 -6.99 -5.89
C GLN A 96 3.03 -7.22 -7.24
N ALA A 97 4.21 -6.61 -7.47
CA ALA A 97 4.90 -6.69 -8.75
C ALA A 97 5.40 -8.11 -9.05
N VAL A 98 5.81 -8.87 -8.03
CA VAL A 98 6.18 -10.28 -8.18
C VAL A 98 4.95 -11.13 -8.50
N LEU A 99 3.89 -11.01 -7.70
CA LEU A 99 2.68 -11.82 -7.89
C LEU A 99 1.98 -11.54 -9.22
N SER A 100 1.97 -10.29 -9.69
CA SER A 100 1.38 -9.92 -10.99
C SER A 100 2.16 -10.46 -12.20
N ARG A 101 3.41 -10.87 -12.01
CA ARG A 101 4.26 -11.47 -13.04
C ARG A 101 4.38 -12.99 -12.92
N LEU A 102 3.66 -13.60 -11.98
CA LEU A 102 3.69 -15.04 -11.83
C LEU A 102 3.21 -15.71 -13.13
N PRO A 103 3.93 -16.72 -13.64
CA PRO A 103 3.51 -17.45 -14.82
C PRO A 103 2.27 -18.28 -14.50
N SER A 104 1.15 -17.96 -15.14
CA SER A 104 -0.16 -18.61 -14.95
C SER A 104 -0.69 -18.48 -13.50
N PRO A 105 -1.19 -17.29 -13.11
CA PRO A 105 -1.71 -17.03 -11.76
C PRO A 105 -2.87 -17.96 -11.34
N GLU A 106 -3.53 -18.60 -12.30
CA GLU A 106 -4.59 -19.59 -12.13
C GLU A 106 -4.10 -20.86 -11.44
N ARG A 107 -2.80 -21.19 -11.55
CA ARG A 107 -2.19 -22.31 -10.84
C ARG A 107 -2.01 -22.05 -9.35
N PHE A 108 -2.00 -20.78 -8.93
CA PHE A 108 -1.75 -20.37 -7.56
C PHE A 108 -3.06 -19.91 -6.92
N PRO A 109 -3.75 -20.76 -6.14
CA PRO A 109 -5.01 -20.39 -5.52
C PRO A 109 -4.80 -19.20 -4.58
N GLY A 110 -5.74 -18.25 -4.59
CA GLY A 110 -5.67 -17.07 -3.74
C GLY A 110 -4.81 -15.92 -4.27
N THR A 111 -4.25 -16.01 -5.49
CA THR A 111 -3.47 -14.90 -6.10
C THR A 111 -4.27 -13.61 -6.22
N GLY A 112 -5.49 -13.67 -6.77
CA GLY A 112 -6.36 -12.50 -6.92
C GLY A 112 -6.65 -11.80 -5.58
N PRO A 113 -7.26 -12.50 -4.60
CA PRO A 113 -7.50 -11.94 -3.27
C PRO A 113 -6.23 -11.41 -2.59
N THR A 114 -5.08 -12.06 -2.78
CA THR A 114 -3.80 -11.60 -2.24
C THR A 114 -3.36 -10.28 -2.89
N LEU A 115 -3.47 -10.15 -4.21
CA LEU A 115 -3.15 -8.91 -4.93
C LEU A 115 -4.03 -7.75 -4.47
N GLU A 116 -5.33 -7.98 -4.30
CA GLU A 116 -6.28 -6.99 -3.79
C GLU A 116 -5.92 -6.52 -2.38
N LEU A 117 -5.64 -7.47 -1.47
CA LEU A 117 -5.20 -7.16 -0.11
C LEU A 117 -3.91 -6.35 -0.10
N LEU A 118 -2.92 -6.76 -0.89
CA LEU A 118 -1.66 -6.02 -0.98
C LEU A 118 -1.90 -4.61 -1.53
N ALA A 119 -2.74 -4.46 -2.55
CA ALA A 119 -3.07 -3.16 -3.17
C ALA A 119 -3.75 -2.22 -2.17
N ALA A 120 -4.73 -2.71 -1.42
CA ALA A 120 -5.36 -1.97 -0.34
C ALA A 120 -4.35 -1.54 0.72
N ALA A 121 -3.56 -2.49 1.25
CA ALA A 121 -2.57 -2.20 2.29
C ALA A 121 -1.52 -1.18 1.80
N ARG A 122 -1.10 -1.26 0.54
CA ARG A 122 -0.15 -0.29 -0.03
C ARG A 122 -0.74 1.12 -0.09
N ARG A 123 -2.01 1.25 -0.49
CA ARG A 123 -2.70 2.55 -0.53
C ARG A 123 -2.82 3.15 0.87
N ASP A 124 -3.27 2.35 1.82
CA ASP A 124 -3.53 2.81 3.20
C ASP A 124 -2.23 3.20 3.92
N VAL A 125 -1.18 2.35 3.83
CA VAL A 125 0.13 2.68 4.42
C VAL A 125 0.80 3.84 3.67
N GLY A 126 0.55 3.98 2.36
CA GLY A 126 0.98 5.12 1.55
C GLY A 126 0.39 6.44 2.03
N ALA A 127 -0.92 6.49 2.29
CA ALA A 127 -1.58 7.67 2.84
C ALA A 127 -0.96 8.13 4.17
N CYS A 128 -0.60 7.18 5.04
CA CYS A 128 0.09 7.47 6.30
C CYS A 128 1.48 8.07 6.14
N LEU A 129 2.17 7.82 5.02
CA LEU A 129 3.47 8.44 4.72
C LEU A 129 3.32 9.85 4.15
N GLU A 130 2.22 10.14 3.44
CA GLU A 130 1.96 11.46 2.86
C GLU A 130 1.61 12.52 3.92
N LEU A 131 1.19 12.09 5.11
CA LEU A 131 1.03 12.98 6.27
C LEU A 131 2.36 13.58 6.78
N VAL A 132 3.50 13.02 6.38
CA VAL A 132 4.81 13.58 6.70
C VAL A 132 5.07 14.78 5.79
N ARG A 133 5.17 15.98 6.37
CA ARG A 133 5.42 17.24 5.64
C ARG A 133 6.63 17.09 4.71
N PRO A 134 6.51 17.36 3.39
CA PRO A 134 7.64 17.39 2.46
C PRO A 134 8.57 18.54 2.83
N GLY A 135 9.55 18.30 3.71
CA GLY A 135 10.45 19.36 4.18
C GLY A 135 11.15 19.12 5.50
N SER A 136 10.68 18.20 6.36
CA SER A 136 11.42 17.83 7.59
C SER A 136 12.64 16.95 7.30
N TRP A 137 12.88 16.65 6.02
CA TRP A 137 14.02 15.91 5.52
C TRP A 137 15.28 16.77 5.62
N ARG A 138 15.87 16.86 6.81
CA ARG A 138 17.31 17.09 6.89
C ARG A 138 17.94 15.97 6.05
N LYS A 139 18.46 16.33 4.88
CA LYS A 139 19.46 15.53 4.17
C LYS A 139 20.54 15.27 5.20
N SER A 140 20.44 14.14 5.89
CA SER A 140 21.54 13.62 6.68
C SER A 140 22.65 13.47 5.64
N LEU A 141 23.61 14.38 5.68
CA LEU A 141 24.90 14.27 5.02
C LEU A 141 25.57 13.05 5.66
N ARG A 142 25.06 11.85 5.33
CA ARG A 142 25.74 10.62 5.64
C ARG A 142 27.00 10.65 4.79
N PRO A 143 28.18 10.47 5.39
CA PRO A 143 29.37 10.14 4.64
C PRO A 143 29.02 9.01 3.66
N PRO A 144 29.62 8.97 2.45
CA PRO A 144 29.37 7.91 1.49
C PRO A 144 29.51 6.58 2.22
N ARG A 145 28.39 5.88 2.42
CA ARG A 145 28.41 4.57 3.05
C ARG A 145 29.34 3.75 2.17
N ARG A 146 30.44 3.22 2.75
CA ARG A 146 31.32 2.23 2.13
C ARG A 146 30.46 1.39 1.20
N ARG A 147 30.78 1.43 -0.12
CA ARG A 147 30.14 0.62 -1.16
C ARG A 147 29.73 -0.68 -0.51
N SER A 148 28.43 -0.88 -0.30
CA SER A 148 27.96 -2.21 0.03
C SER A 148 28.49 -3.04 -1.13
N GLN A 149 29.40 -3.98 -0.83
CA GLN A 149 29.82 -5.02 -1.78
C GLN A 149 28.62 -5.28 -2.66
N THR A 150 28.78 -5.06 -3.96
CA THR A 150 27.76 -5.29 -4.98
C THR A 150 27.29 -6.71 -4.77
N ARG A 151 26.26 -6.86 -3.93
CA ARG A 151 25.58 -8.12 -3.73
C ARG A 151 25.11 -8.44 -5.13
N ARG A 152 25.62 -9.55 -5.66
CA ARG A 152 25.11 -10.13 -6.89
C ARG A 152 23.60 -10.03 -6.80
N ALA A 153 22.98 -9.31 -7.74
CA ALA A 153 21.53 -9.20 -7.75
C ALA A 153 20.98 -10.63 -7.70
N ASP A 154 20.08 -10.89 -6.77
CA ASP A 154 19.46 -12.21 -6.67
C ASP A 154 18.86 -12.54 -8.05
N SER A 155 18.98 -13.80 -8.48
CA SER A 155 18.32 -14.19 -9.73
C SER A 155 16.82 -13.87 -9.63
N PRO A 156 16.13 -13.52 -10.73
CA PRO A 156 14.72 -13.17 -10.68
C PRO A 156 13.85 -14.21 -9.94
N ARG A 157 14.17 -15.51 -10.10
CA ARG A 157 13.53 -16.61 -9.37
C ARG A 157 13.84 -16.63 -7.87
N CYS A 158 15.07 -16.32 -7.46
CA CYS A 158 15.41 -16.23 -6.03
C CYS A 158 14.71 -15.05 -5.35
N HIS A 159 14.58 -13.92 -6.06
CA HIS A 159 13.81 -12.77 -5.57
C HIS A 159 12.34 -13.11 -5.41
N GLU A 160 11.74 -13.73 -6.43
CA GLU A 160 10.36 -14.21 -6.41
C GLU A 160 10.08 -15.11 -5.20
N ALA A 161 10.91 -16.14 -5.00
CA ALA A 161 10.80 -17.04 -3.85
C ALA A 161 10.92 -16.29 -2.52
N SER A 162 11.92 -15.42 -2.39
CA SER A 162 12.11 -14.59 -1.18
C SER A 162 10.88 -13.75 -0.85
N VAL A 163 10.25 -13.15 -1.88
CA VAL A 163 9.03 -12.36 -1.73
C VAL A 163 7.87 -13.25 -1.29
N ILE A 164 7.60 -14.36 -1.98
CA ILE A 164 6.46 -15.24 -1.71
C ILE A 164 6.56 -15.86 -0.30
N PHE A 165 7.73 -16.39 0.06
CA PHE A 165 7.95 -16.93 1.41
C PHE A 165 7.89 -15.86 2.50
N SER A 166 8.09 -14.58 2.16
CA SER A 166 7.97 -13.47 3.12
C SER A 166 6.54 -12.93 3.30
N LEU A 167 5.57 -13.30 2.46
CA LEU A 167 4.22 -12.71 2.44
C LEU A 167 3.50 -12.79 3.79
N LEU A 168 3.46 -13.97 4.41
CA LEU A 168 2.79 -14.14 5.68
C LEU A 168 3.46 -13.33 6.79
N ARG A 169 4.80 -13.25 6.81
CA ARG A 169 5.53 -12.38 7.76
C ARG A 169 5.21 -10.90 7.51
N LEU A 170 5.19 -10.48 6.25
CA LEU A 170 4.87 -9.11 5.87
C LEU A 170 3.46 -8.72 6.36
N LEU A 171 2.47 -9.59 6.15
CA LEU A 171 1.07 -9.29 6.46
C LEU A 171 0.72 -9.46 7.95
N THR A 172 1.21 -10.51 8.60
CA THR A 172 0.85 -10.81 10.00
C THR A 172 1.73 -10.12 11.03
N TRP A 173 2.94 -9.72 10.65
CA TRP A 173 3.90 -9.13 11.57
C TRP A 173 4.28 -7.70 11.18
N ASP A 174 4.84 -7.49 10.00
CA ASP A 174 5.32 -6.15 9.62
C ASP A 174 4.17 -5.14 9.48
N LEU A 175 3.07 -5.54 8.83
CA LEU A 175 1.88 -4.72 8.63
C LEU A 175 1.13 -4.49 9.95
N LYS A 176 0.96 -5.54 10.77
CA LYS A 176 0.39 -5.42 12.12
C LYS A 176 1.19 -4.45 12.99
N LEU A 177 2.51 -4.47 12.88
CA LEU A 177 3.38 -3.60 13.66
C LEU A 177 3.18 -2.13 13.31
N VAL A 178 3.10 -1.78 12.01
CA VAL A 178 2.80 -0.40 11.61
C VAL A 178 1.36 0.02 11.93
N ALA A 179 0.41 -0.91 11.91
CA ALA A 179 -0.96 -0.68 12.35
C ALA A 179 -1.09 -0.36 13.84
N SER A 180 -0.17 -0.87 14.66
CA SER A 180 -0.09 -0.55 16.08
C SER A 180 0.64 0.77 16.33
N SER A 181 1.63 1.11 15.52
CA SER A 181 2.46 2.31 15.71
C SER A 181 1.85 3.61 15.19
N GLY A 182 0.90 3.55 14.24
CA GLY A 182 0.24 4.75 13.68
C GLY A 182 1.09 5.52 12.66
N PRO A 183 0.67 6.74 12.25
CA PRO A 183 1.42 7.56 11.32
C PRO A 183 2.75 8.01 11.95
N CYS A 184 3.76 8.26 11.12
CA CYS A 184 5.06 8.72 11.61
C CYS A 184 5.13 10.25 11.62
N LEU A 185 4.44 10.86 12.58
CA LEU A 185 4.46 12.30 12.82
C LEU A 185 5.57 12.71 13.80
#